data_AF-A0A3F2RV23-F1
#
_entry.id   AF-A0A3F2RV23-F1
#
_cell.length_a   1.000
_cell.length_b   1.000
_cell.length_c   1.000
_cell.angle_alpha   90.00
_cell.angle_beta   90.00
_cell.angle_gamma   90.00
#
_symmetry.space_group_name_H-M   'P 1'
#
loop_
_entity.id
_entity.type
_entity.pdbx_description
1 polymer ?
#
loop_
_entity_poly.entity_id
_entity_poly.type
_entity_poly.pdbx_seq_one_letter_code
_entity_poly.pdbx_strand_id
1 'polypeptide(L)'
;MDFEAMAAACRDASFRESLSSTPVWSQAASTAVGCTQQLQRLIHTANTSDQSDADVLDDDGLGYTFQVDRKNPTAASLQEDFAPPKPVVEDAIQAAERVRTATSVFRYLRNACASNTDNQDACRGAGLIKLAHDVVVQCCFWVDVEDEDLTGLIVLLAQVVLQFCVNCVTSNAKNQAAAWELFFPDDFQKILVECQLQRKIVAFVVALVLNCVNSSSTLATDVEEVATRRVDLVCARNLVITILHRCMVKPAKSSESDLTSPHIDDENPAFEWIYVRDVGGFCFQASF
;
A
#
# COMPACT_ATOMS: atom_id res chain seq x y z
N MET A 1 -2.38 23.43 3.80
CA MET A 1 -2.54 22.87 5.16
C MET A 1 -1.25 22.17 5.51
N ASP A 2 -0.74 22.36 6.72
CA ASP A 2 0.48 21.69 7.18
C ASP A 2 0.10 20.34 7.80
N PHE A 3 0.16 19.27 7.00
CA PHE A 3 -0.23 17.94 7.45
C PHE A 3 0.79 17.32 8.42
N GLU A 4 2.07 17.71 8.39
CA GLU A 4 3.06 17.21 9.36
C GLU A 4 2.78 17.78 10.75
N ALA A 5 2.47 19.07 10.85
CA ALA A 5 2.05 19.67 12.12
C ALA A 5 0.77 19.02 12.65
N MET A 6 -0.20 18.73 11.77
CA MET A 6 -1.43 18.02 12.14
C MET A 6 -1.15 16.59 12.62
N ALA A 7 -0.28 15.85 11.93
CA ALA A 7 0.13 14.51 12.33
C ALA A 7 0.80 14.51 13.71
N ALA A 8 1.63 15.51 13.99
CA ALA A 8 2.26 15.73 15.30
C ALA A 8 1.25 16.07 16.40
N ALA A 9 0.22 16.87 16.09
CA ALA A 9 -0.85 17.23 17.01
C ALA A 9 -1.75 16.03 17.36
N CYS A 10 -1.94 15.08 16.44
CA CYS A 10 -2.65 13.82 16.70
C CYS A 10 -2.00 12.94 17.77
N ARG A 11 -0.84 13.29 18.34
CA ARG A 11 -0.33 12.65 19.58
C ARG A 11 -1.25 12.88 20.77
N ASP A 12 -1.94 14.03 20.81
CA ASP A 12 -2.95 14.33 21.82
C ASP A 12 -4.30 13.67 21.45
N ALA A 13 -4.85 12.87 22.36
CA ALA A 13 -6.15 12.22 22.17
C ALA A 13 -7.29 13.24 22.05
N SER A 14 -7.24 14.32 22.85
CA SER A 14 -8.26 15.36 22.81
C SER A 14 -8.27 16.10 21.47
N PHE A 15 -7.09 16.29 20.88
CA PHE A 15 -6.98 16.82 19.52
C PHE A 15 -7.62 15.87 18.51
N ARG A 16 -7.34 14.56 18.57
CA ARG A 16 -7.97 13.57 17.66
C ARG A 16 -9.48 13.60 17.76
N GLU A 17 -10.03 13.65 18.96
CA GLU A 17 -11.48 13.70 19.21
C GLU A 17 -12.14 14.98 18.65
N SER A 18 -11.40 16.08 18.57
CA SER A 18 -11.92 17.35 18.01
C SER A 18 -12.07 17.36 16.48
N LEU A 19 -11.49 16.39 15.76
CA LEU A 19 -11.39 16.41 14.29
C LEU A 19 -12.65 15.96 13.55
N SER A 20 -13.53 15.17 14.18
CA SER A 20 -14.63 14.45 13.52
C SER A 20 -15.62 15.34 12.77
N SER A 21 -15.75 16.61 13.17
CA SER A 21 -16.66 17.60 12.56
C SER A 21 -15.96 18.62 11.65
N THR A 22 -14.66 18.49 11.44
CA THR A 22 -13.87 19.47 10.67
C THR A 22 -13.81 19.11 9.18
N PRO A 23 -13.69 20.09 8.26
CA PRO A 23 -13.55 19.84 6.82
C PRO A 23 -12.18 19.23 6.42
N VAL A 24 -11.36 18.85 7.41
CA VAL A 24 -9.99 18.36 7.23
C VAL A 24 -9.91 17.11 6.37
N TRP A 25 -10.93 16.24 6.43
CA TRP A 25 -10.97 14.97 5.69
C TRP A 25 -11.07 15.19 4.18
N SER A 26 -11.95 16.10 3.75
CA SER A 26 -12.09 16.46 2.33
C SER A 26 -10.85 17.18 1.82
N GLN A 27 -10.19 17.99 2.66
CA GLN A 27 -8.93 18.65 2.30
C GLN A 27 -7.77 17.67 2.16
N ALA A 28 -7.67 16.69 3.07
CA ALA A 28 -6.72 15.58 2.99
C ALA A 28 -6.95 14.77 1.70
N ALA A 29 -8.20 14.40 1.41
CA ALA A 29 -8.55 13.68 0.20
C ALA A 29 -8.18 14.46 -1.07
N SER A 30 -8.56 15.73 -1.17
CA SER A 30 -8.23 16.58 -2.31
C SER A 30 -6.73 16.75 -2.50
N THR A 31 -5.97 16.88 -1.41
CA THR A 31 -4.51 17.03 -1.48
C THR A 31 -3.86 15.73 -1.97
N ALA A 32 -4.26 14.59 -1.41
CA ALA A 32 -3.74 13.28 -1.81
C ALA A 32 -4.10 12.97 -3.28
N VAL A 33 -5.35 13.19 -3.71
CA VAL A 33 -5.75 13.06 -5.14
C VAL A 33 -4.88 13.92 -6.04
N GLY A 34 -4.68 15.20 -5.68
CA GLY A 34 -3.85 16.11 -6.46
C GLY A 34 -2.38 15.68 -6.54
N CYS A 35 -1.84 15.04 -5.50
CA CYS A 35 -0.49 14.46 -5.51
C CYS A 35 -0.44 13.21 -6.40
N THR A 36 -1.38 12.26 -6.23
CA THR A 36 -1.44 11.01 -7.01
C THR A 36 -1.57 11.29 -8.51
N GLN A 37 -2.46 12.20 -8.91
CA GLN A 37 -2.63 12.58 -10.31
C GLN A 37 -1.40 13.28 -10.92
N GLN A 38 -0.57 13.91 -10.10
CA GLN A 38 0.70 14.47 -10.56
C GLN A 38 1.77 13.39 -10.66
N LEU A 39 1.85 12.49 -9.67
CA LEU A 39 2.75 11.36 -9.70
C LEU A 39 2.49 10.44 -10.91
N GLN A 40 1.23 10.15 -11.25
CA GLN A 40 0.88 9.36 -12.44
C GLN A 40 1.30 10.02 -13.76
N ARG A 41 1.43 11.35 -13.80
CA ARG A 41 1.95 12.06 -14.99
C ARG A 41 3.47 12.01 -15.03
N LEU A 42 4.10 12.23 -13.88
CA LEU A 42 5.55 12.26 -13.74
C LEU A 42 6.18 10.87 -13.82
N ILE A 43 5.47 9.83 -13.41
CA ILE A 43 5.91 8.44 -13.39
C ILE A 43 4.91 7.64 -14.23
N HIS A 44 5.29 7.34 -15.47
CA HIS A 44 4.43 6.68 -16.44
C HIS A 44 5.16 5.55 -17.14
N THR A 45 4.43 4.63 -17.76
CA THR A 45 5.02 3.57 -18.58
C THR A 45 5.53 4.16 -19.89
N ALA A 46 6.76 3.85 -20.30
CA ALA A 46 7.24 4.23 -21.63
C ALA A 46 6.25 3.75 -22.69
N ASN A 47 5.68 4.66 -23.50
CA ASN A 47 4.92 4.27 -24.67
C ASN A 47 5.87 3.55 -25.64
N THR A 48 5.73 2.25 -25.78
CA THR A 48 6.30 1.49 -26.90
C THR A 48 5.58 1.94 -28.16
N SER A 49 6.08 3.01 -28.79
CA SER A 49 5.66 3.42 -30.13
C SER A 49 6.06 2.34 -31.13
N ASP A 50 5.08 1.53 -31.53
CA ASP A 50 4.90 0.81 -32.79
C ASP A 50 4.41 -0.63 -32.54
N GLN A 51 3.14 -0.77 -32.15
CA GLN A 51 2.33 -1.92 -32.57
C GLN A 51 0.86 -1.52 -32.58
N SER A 52 0.22 -1.83 -33.70
CA SER A 52 -1.07 -1.36 -34.20
C SER A 52 -2.26 -1.59 -33.26
N ASP A 53 -3.16 -0.59 -33.25
CA ASP A 53 -4.53 -0.63 -32.76
C ASP A 53 -5.27 -1.94 -33.09
N ALA A 54 -5.46 -2.80 -32.09
CA ALA A 54 -6.62 -3.66 -31.89
C ALA A 54 -6.55 -4.29 -30.49
N ASP A 55 -7.67 -4.29 -29.77
CA ASP A 55 -7.92 -4.95 -28.47
C ASP A 55 -7.44 -4.22 -27.21
N VAL A 56 -8.08 -3.09 -26.92
CA VAL A 56 -8.33 -2.67 -25.53
C VAL A 56 -9.52 -3.48 -25.01
N LEU A 57 -9.24 -4.69 -24.54
CA LEU A 57 -10.13 -5.45 -23.66
C LEU A 57 -9.35 -5.71 -22.37
N ASP A 58 -10.00 -5.51 -21.23
CA ASP A 58 -9.50 -5.72 -19.85
C ASP A 58 -8.35 -6.73 -19.80
N ASP A 59 -7.12 -6.21 -19.77
CA ASP A 59 -5.92 -7.00 -19.56
C ASP A 59 -5.88 -7.36 -18.08
N ASP A 60 -6.31 -8.58 -17.77
CA ASP A 60 -6.28 -9.21 -16.46
C ASP A 60 -4.84 -9.55 -16.01
N GLY A 61 -3.82 -9.13 -16.76
CA GLY A 61 -2.41 -9.38 -16.45
C GLY A 61 -2.00 -10.82 -16.67
N LEU A 62 -2.83 -11.64 -17.32
CA LEU A 62 -2.58 -13.06 -17.58
C LEU A 62 -2.48 -13.39 -19.09
N GLY A 63 -2.71 -12.40 -19.96
CA GLY A 63 -2.69 -12.52 -21.42
C GLY A 63 -1.28 -12.55 -22.03
N TYR A 64 -0.50 -13.62 -21.80
CA TYR A 64 0.77 -13.79 -22.55
C TYR A 64 0.50 -14.33 -23.96
N THR A 65 0.33 -13.44 -24.95
CA THR A 65 0.33 -13.83 -26.38
C THR A 65 1.75 -13.76 -26.93
N PHE A 66 2.27 -14.89 -27.42
CA PHE A 66 3.66 -15.05 -27.86
C PHE A 66 3.85 -14.70 -29.34
N GLN A 67 4.82 -13.85 -29.64
CA GLN A 67 5.42 -13.78 -30.98
C GLN A 67 6.94 -13.96 -30.86
N VAL A 68 7.41 -15.18 -31.11
CA VAL A 68 8.85 -15.48 -31.15
C VAL A 68 9.36 -15.23 -32.57
N ASP A 69 9.57 -13.97 -32.94
CA ASP A 69 10.23 -13.62 -34.22
C ASP A 69 11.69 -13.21 -34.00
N ARG A 70 12.51 -14.14 -33.49
CA ARG A 70 13.96 -13.98 -33.49
C ARG A 70 14.66 -15.28 -33.88
N LYS A 71 15.47 -15.22 -34.94
CA LYS A 71 16.46 -16.26 -35.26
C LYS A 71 17.51 -16.29 -34.15
N ASN A 72 17.41 -17.29 -33.25
CA ASN A 72 18.29 -17.59 -32.10
C ASN A 72 18.04 -16.76 -30.83
N PRO A 73 16.97 -17.04 -30.07
CA PRO A 73 16.80 -16.46 -28.74
C PRO A 73 17.89 -16.98 -27.78
N THR A 74 18.54 -16.06 -27.08
CA THR A 74 19.38 -16.34 -25.91
C THR A 74 18.57 -16.16 -24.62
N ALA A 75 19.01 -16.77 -23.51
CA ALA A 75 18.34 -16.59 -22.21
C ALA A 75 18.25 -15.11 -21.80
N ALA A 76 19.27 -14.31 -22.10
CA ALA A 76 19.28 -12.87 -21.84
C ALA A 76 18.27 -12.10 -22.71
N SER A 77 18.21 -12.38 -24.02
CA SER A 77 17.24 -11.71 -24.91
C SER A 77 15.78 -12.07 -24.58
N LEU A 78 15.55 -13.30 -24.10
CA LEU A 78 14.22 -13.69 -23.63
C LEU A 78 13.89 -12.97 -22.31
N GLN A 79 14.84 -12.81 -21.40
CA GLN A 79 14.64 -12.12 -20.14
C GLN A 79 14.29 -10.63 -20.31
N GLU A 80 14.83 -9.96 -21.32
CA GLU A 80 14.42 -8.61 -21.72
C GLU A 80 12.98 -8.60 -22.27
N ASP A 81 12.63 -9.58 -23.11
CA ASP A 81 11.27 -9.72 -23.66
C ASP A 81 10.21 -10.08 -22.58
N PHE A 82 10.64 -10.62 -21.42
CA PHE A 82 9.80 -10.95 -20.26
C PHE A 82 9.88 -9.92 -19.11
N ALA A 83 10.69 -8.87 -19.24
CA ALA A 83 10.80 -7.86 -18.19
C ALA A 83 9.54 -6.98 -18.19
N PRO A 84 8.90 -6.76 -17.03
CA PRO A 84 7.77 -5.84 -16.96
C PRO A 84 8.20 -4.44 -17.42
N PRO A 85 7.29 -3.66 -18.06
CA PRO A 85 7.59 -2.30 -18.46
C PRO A 85 8.02 -1.48 -17.25
N LYS A 86 9.24 -0.96 -17.29
CA LYS A 86 9.73 -0.12 -16.19
C LYS A 86 9.07 1.26 -16.22
N PRO A 87 8.68 1.80 -15.06
CA PRO A 87 8.22 3.18 -14.97
C PRO A 87 9.33 4.16 -15.35
N VAL A 88 8.99 5.14 -16.20
CA VAL A 88 9.85 6.25 -16.58
C VAL A 88 9.50 7.47 -15.75
N VAL A 89 10.52 8.17 -15.25
CA VAL A 89 10.38 9.36 -14.42
C VAL A 89 10.75 10.60 -15.24
N GLU A 90 9.79 11.51 -15.45
CA GLU A 90 10.01 12.76 -16.19
C GLU A 90 10.79 13.80 -15.38
N ASP A 91 10.42 13.96 -14.10
CA ASP A 91 11.04 14.91 -13.17
C ASP A 91 11.08 14.29 -11.78
N ALA A 92 12.26 13.75 -11.42
CA ALA A 92 12.48 13.08 -10.15
C ALA A 92 12.37 14.04 -8.95
N ILE A 93 12.72 15.31 -9.11
CA ILE A 93 12.65 16.31 -8.03
C ILE A 93 11.19 16.60 -7.72
N GLN A 94 10.40 16.89 -8.74
CA GLN A 94 8.97 17.15 -8.56
C GLN A 94 8.23 15.90 -8.08
N ALA A 95 8.58 14.72 -8.58
CA ALA A 95 8.01 13.46 -8.11
C ALA A 95 8.31 13.26 -6.61
N ALA A 96 9.56 13.44 -6.19
CA ALA A 96 9.95 13.33 -4.78
C ALA A 96 9.18 14.30 -3.87
N GLU A 97 8.97 15.55 -4.29
CA GLU A 97 8.15 16.53 -3.55
C GLU A 97 6.69 16.09 -3.40
N ARG A 98 6.10 15.51 -4.46
CA ARG A 98 4.73 14.97 -4.43
C ARG A 98 4.61 13.74 -3.56
N VAL A 99 5.59 12.83 -3.62
CA VAL A 99 5.64 11.67 -2.72
C VAL A 99 5.70 12.14 -1.26
N ARG A 100 6.61 13.08 -0.92
CA ARG A 100 6.70 13.62 0.45
C ARG A 100 5.39 14.26 0.91
N THR A 101 4.75 15.05 0.05
CA THR A 101 3.47 15.69 0.38
C THR A 101 2.37 14.66 0.66
N ALA A 102 2.25 13.64 -0.21
CA ALA A 102 1.29 12.55 -0.01
C ALA A 102 1.60 11.78 1.30
N THR A 103 2.87 11.50 1.57
CA THR A 103 3.32 10.83 2.81
C THR A 103 2.88 11.62 4.04
N SER A 104 3.04 12.95 4.04
CA SER A 104 2.58 13.80 5.15
C SER A 104 1.06 13.73 5.36
N VAL A 105 0.27 13.71 4.29
CA VAL A 105 -1.19 13.52 4.37
C VAL A 105 -1.52 12.19 5.03
N PHE A 106 -0.92 11.09 4.58
CA PHE A 106 -1.23 9.76 5.12
C PHE A 106 -0.68 9.53 6.53
N ARG A 107 0.44 10.19 6.92
CA ARG A 107 0.90 10.21 8.33
C ARG A 107 -0.14 10.84 9.24
N TYR A 108 -0.70 11.98 8.81
CA TYR A 108 -1.78 12.62 9.53
C TYR A 108 -3.00 11.68 9.64
N LEU A 109 -3.46 11.11 8.53
CA LEU A 109 -4.63 10.23 8.51
C LEU A 109 -4.43 8.99 9.40
N ARG A 110 -3.26 8.35 9.32
CA ARG A 110 -2.87 7.22 10.16
C ARG A 110 -2.97 7.56 11.64
N ASN A 111 -2.43 8.71 12.05
CA ASN A 111 -2.43 9.12 13.45
C ASN A 111 -3.84 9.53 13.90
N ALA A 112 -4.61 10.20 13.04
CA ALA A 112 -5.96 10.64 13.36
C ALA A 112 -6.93 9.47 13.57
N CYS A 113 -6.77 8.37 12.83
CA CYS A 113 -7.59 7.16 12.96
C CYS A 113 -7.20 6.26 14.14
N ALA A 114 -6.07 6.52 14.80
CA ALA A 114 -5.57 5.64 15.85
C ALA A 114 -6.53 5.59 17.06
N SER A 115 -7.15 4.43 17.24
CA SER A 115 -8.14 4.15 18.30
C SER A 115 -9.28 5.18 18.36
N ASN A 116 -9.72 5.71 17.21
CA ASN A 116 -10.77 6.71 17.13
C ASN A 116 -11.79 6.39 16.02
N THR A 117 -12.91 5.79 16.40
CA THR A 117 -13.96 5.33 15.47
C THR A 117 -14.61 6.47 14.69
N ASP A 118 -14.80 7.65 15.29
CA ASP A 118 -15.43 8.78 14.61
C ASP A 118 -14.57 9.28 13.44
N ASN A 119 -13.26 9.37 13.64
CA ASN A 119 -12.31 9.75 12.60
C ASN A 119 -12.20 8.66 11.52
N GLN A 120 -12.22 7.38 11.90
CA GLN A 120 -12.27 6.27 10.95
C GLN A 120 -13.52 6.34 10.06
N ASP A 121 -14.68 6.64 10.65
CA ASP A 121 -15.95 6.78 9.94
C ASP A 121 -15.97 8.02 9.05
N ALA A 122 -15.40 9.14 9.52
CA ALA A 122 -15.23 10.34 8.71
C ALA A 122 -14.31 10.09 7.51
N CYS A 123 -13.23 9.31 7.69
CA CYS A 123 -12.34 8.92 6.59
C CYS A 123 -13.05 8.04 5.55
N ARG A 124 -13.87 7.08 5.99
CA ARG A 124 -14.74 6.30 5.09
C ARG A 124 -15.69 7.21 4.31
N GLY A 125 -16.38 8.12 5.02
CA GLY A 125 -17.31 9.07 4.41
C GLY A 125 -16.67 10.00 3.37
N ALA A 126 -15.39 10.33 3.55
CA ALA A 126 -14.60 11.11 2.60
C ALA A 126 -13.97 10.28 1.45
N GLY A 127 -14.21 8.97 1.39
CA GLY A 127 -13.65 8.09 0.36
C GLY A 127 -12.16 7.79 0.50
N LEU A 128 -11.56 8.04 1.67
CA LEU A 128 -10.11 7.92 1.87
C LEU A 128 -9.60 6.47 1.85
N ILE A 129 -10.44 5.48 2.13
CA ILE A 129 -10.05 4.05 2.02
C ILE A 129 -9.79 3.69 0.56
N LYS A 130 -10.68 4.08 -0.36
CA LYS A 130 -10.48 3.86 -1.80
C LYS A 130 -9.27 4.63 -2.31
N LEU A 131 -9.11 5.90 -1.90
CA LEU A 131 -7.94 6.67 -2.29
C LEU A 131 -6.63 6.04 -1.80
N ALA A 132 -6.60 5.54 -0.57
CA ALA A 132 -5.43 4.84 -0.02
C ALA A 132 -5.12 3.56 -0.80
N HIS A 133 -6.17 2.78 -1.12
CA HIS A 133 -6.05 1.62 -2.00
C HIS A 133 -5.39 1.99 -3.33
N ASP A 134 -5.95 2.97 -4.04
CA ASP A 134 -5.45 3.39 -5.35
C ASP A 134 -3.99 3.84 -5.27
N VAL A 135 -3.60 4.56 -4.21
CA VAL A 135 -2.21 4.96 -3.97
C VAL A 135 -1.29 3.75 -3.77
N VAL A 136 -1.70 2.75 -2.96
CA VAL A 136 -0.87 1.54 -2.73
C VAL A 136 -0.67 0.77 -4.04
N VAL A 137 -1.73 0.58 -4.83
CA VAL A 137 -1.64 -0.11 -6.12
C VAL A 137 -0.71 0.62 -7.09
N GLN A 138 -0.75 1.96 -7.10
CA GLN A 138 0.20 2.76 -7.89
C GLN A 138 1.64 2.63 -7.36
N CYS A 139 1.85 2.61 -6.04
CA CYS A 139 3.17 2.37 -5.47
C CYS A 139 3.74 0.99 -5.84
N CYS A 140 2.91 -0.04 -6.01
CA CYS A 140 3.38 -1.34 -6.52
C CYS A 140 3.97 -1.23 -7.92
N PHE A 141 3.45 -0.34 -8.76
CA PHE A 141 4.02 -0.08 -10.09
C PHE A 141 5.26 0.82 -10.01
N TRP A 142 5.24 1.84 -9.15
CA TRP A 142 6.36 2.79 -9.04
C TRP A 142 7.57 2.26 -8.27
N VAL A 143 7.49 1.12 -7.58
CA VAL A 143 8.61 0.57 -6.81
C VAL A 143 9.79 0.14 -7.68
N ASP A 144 9.58 -0.03 -8.98
CA ASP A 144 10.58 -0.41 -9.97
C ASP A 144 11.20 0.77 -10.72
N VAL A 145 11.02 2.02 -10.23
CA VAL A 145 11.75 3.18 -10.79
C VAL A 145 13.25 3.03 -10.55
N GLU A 146 14.05 3.48 -11.53
CA GLU A 146 15.52 3.31 -11.49
C GLU A 146 16.21 4.24 -10.48
N ASP A 147 15.57 5.35 -10.11
CA ASP A 147 16.06 6.28 -9.09
C ASP A 147 15.86 5.68 -7.68
N GLU A 148 16.96 5.22 -7.06
CA GLU A 148 16.95 4.57 -5.75
C GLU A 148 16.41 5.47 -4.63
N ASP A 149 16.72 6.77 -4.65
CA ASP A 149 16.25 7.72 -3.65
C ASP A 149 14.72 7.91 -3.76
N LEU A 150 14.23 8.05 -4.99
CA LEU A 150 12.79 8.13 -5.26
C LEU A 150 12.08 6.81 -4.89
N THR A 151 12.67 5.66 -5.22
CA THR A 151 12.17 4.34 -4.81
C THR A 151 12.04 4.25 -3.29
N GLY A 152 13.05 4.70 -2.53
CA GLY A 152 12.98 4.76 -1.08
C GLY A 152 11.78 5.59 -0.56
N LEU A 153 11.52 6.74 -1.19
CA LEU A 153 10.37 7.58 -0.85
C LEU A 153 9.02 6.91 -1.19
N ILE A 154 8.92 6.25 -2.34
CA ILE A 154 7.71 5.53 -2.78
C ILE A 154 7.41 4.36 -1.83
N VAL A 155 8.44 3.60 -1.45
CA VAL A 155 8.32 2.51 -0.47
C VAL A 155 7.82 3.04 0.87
N LEU A 156 8.36 4.18 1.33
CA LEU A 156 7.89 4.83 2.56
C LEU A 156 6.43 5.29 2.44
N LEU A 157 6.03 5.87 1.31
CA LEU A 157 4.64 6.25 1.07
C LEU A 157 3.71 5.04 1.18
N ALA A 158 4.02 3.94 0.49
CA ALA A 158 3.22 2.71 0.52
C ALA A 158 3.08 2.16 1.95
N GLN A 159 4.18 2.16 2.72
CA GLN A 159 4.16 1.75 4.12
C GLN A 159 3.20 2.62 4.95
N VAL A 160 3.31 3.95 4.87
CA VAL A 160 2.47 4.87 5.64
C VAL A 160 1.00 4.77 5.25
N VAL A 161 0.71 4.61 3.95
CA VAL A 161 -0.66 4.45 3.44
C VAL A 161 -1.28 3.15 3.96
N LEU A 162 -0.53 2.04 3.92
CA LEU A 162 -1.00 0.77 4.49
C LEU A 162 -1.20 0.85 6.01
N GLN A 163 -0.32 1.54 6.74
CA GLN A 163 -0.52 1.79 8.17
C GLN A 163 -1.80 2.61 8.44
N PHE A 164 -2.09 3.61 7.60
CA PHE A 164 -3.37 4.29 7.65
C PHE A 164 -4.53 3.32 7.45
N CYS A 165 -4.49 2.46 6.42
CA CYS A 165 -5.53 1.46 6.18
C CYS A 165 -5.72 0.56 7.41
N VAL A 166 -4.63 0.05 7.99
CA VAL A 166 -4.66 -0.79 9.19
C VAL A 166 -5.39 -0.08 10.33
N ASN A 167 -4.99 1.14 10.69
CA ASN A 167 -5.64 1.91 11.75
C ASN A 167 -7.08 2.30 11.41
N CYS A 168 -7.39 2.51 10.13
CA CYS A 168 -8.72 2.91 9.67
C CYS A 168 -9.74 1.76 9.83
N VAL A 169 -9.30 0.51 9.73
CA VAL A 169 -10.18 -0.67 9.85
C VAL A 169 -10.20 -1.27 11.26
N THR A 170 -9.25 -0.92 12.13
CA THR A 170 -9.15 -1.50 13.47
C THR A 170 -10.44 -1.33 14.26
N SER A 171 -11.05 -2.46 14.64
CA SER A 171 -12.32 -2.53 15.39
C SER A 171 -13.49 -1.77 14.74
N ASN A 172 -13.49 -1.61 13.42
CA ASN A 172 -14.54 -0.92 12.68
C ASN A 172 -15.08 -1.81 11.54
N ALA A 173 -16.16 -2.53 11.81
CA ALA A 173 -16.72 -3.54 10.90
C ALA A 173 -17.05 -2.99 9.50
N LYS A 174 -17.57 -1.76 9.42
CA LYS A 174 -17.90 -1.10 8.15
C LYS A 174 -16.65 -0.78 7.34
N ASN A 175 -15.59 -0.32 7.99
CA ASN A 175 -14.32 -0.03 7.32
C ASN A 175 -13.60 -1.33 6.93
N GLN A 176 -13.69 -2.38 7.77
CA GLN A 176 -13.19 -3.72 7.44
C GLN A 176 -13.87 -4.27 6.18
N ALA A 177 -15.19 -4.10 6.05
CA ALA A 177 -15.94 -4.48 4.85
C ALA A 177 -15.43 -3.73 3.61
N ALA A 178 -15.38 -2.40 3.69
CA ALA A 178 -14.94 -1.56 2.58
C ALA A 178 -13.50 -1.86 2.14
N ALA A 179 -12.59 -2.09 3.08
CA ALA A 179 -11.21 -2.46 2.76
C ALA A 179 -11.10 -3.88 2.21
N TRP A 180 -11.92 -4.83 2.69
CA TRP A 180 -11.93 -6.19 2.18
C TRP A 180 -12.31 -6.23 0.70
N GLU A 181 -13.38 -5.53 0.32
CA GLU A 181 -13.86 -5.46 -1.06
C GLU A 181 -12.85 -4.83 -2.03
N LEU A 182 -11.99 -3.95 -1.53
CA LEU A 182 -10.96 -3.29 -2.35
C LEU A 182 -9.70 -4.15 -2.47
N PHE A 183 -9.18 -4.65 -1.34
CA PHE A 183 -7.87 -5.29 -1.33
C PHE A 183 -7.92 -6.79 -1.63
N PHE A 184 -8.99 -7.51 -1.30
CA PHE A 184 -9.00 -8.97 -1.38
C PHE A 184 -9.91 -9.47 -2.51
N PRO A 185 -9.49 -10.49 -3.31
CA PRO A 185 -8.22 -11.23 -3.22
C PRO A 185 -7.10 -10.67 -4.09
N ASP A 186 -7.41 -9.90 -5.14
CA ASP A 186 -6.49 -9.67 -6.26
C ASP A 186 -5.39 -8.66 -5.92
N ASP A 187 -5.76 -7.48 -5.42
CA ASP A 187 -4.77 -6.45 -5.07
C ASP A 187 -3.89 -6.86 -3.88
N PHE A 188 -4.39 -7.69 -2.97
CA PHE A 188 -3.59 -8.32 -1.92
C PHE A 188 -2.49 -9.20 -2.52
N GLN A 189 -2.83 -10.06 -3.49
CA GLN A 189 -1.84 -10.90 -4.17
C GLN A 189 -0.85 -10.05 -4.95
N LYS A 190 -1.34 -9.04 -5.67
CA LYS A 190 -0.50 -8.09 -6.40
C LYS A 190 0.53 -7.44 -5.49
N ILE A 191 0.11 -6.85 -4.37
CA ILE A 191 1.01 -6.24 -3.39
C ILE A 191 2.04 -7.25 -2.88
N LEU A 192 1.62 -8.48 -2.57
CA LEU A 192 2.55 -9.51 -2.10
C LEU A 192 3.58 -9.95 -3.15
N VAL A 193 3.24 -9.89 -4.45
CA VAL A 193 4.13 -10.26 -5.55
C VAL A 193 5.07 -9.11 -5.89
N GLU A 194 4.53 -7.93 -6.17
CA GLU A 194 5.30 -6.76 -6.60
C GLU A 194 6.17 -6.20 -5.48
N CYS A 195 5.69 -6.25 -4.23
CA CYS A 195 6.43 -5.73 -3.08
C CYS A 195 7.09 -6.83 -2.23
N GLN A 196 7.39 -7.99 -2.81
CA GLN A 196 7.93 -9.15 -2.06
C GLN A 196 9.29 -8.89 -1.38
N LEU A 197 10.08 -7.94 -1.88
CA LEU A 197 11.38 -7.56 -1.29
C LEU A 197 11.20 -6.55 -0.13
N GLN A 198 10.06 -5.86 -0.08
CA GLN A 198 9.75 -4.75 0.80
C GLN A 198 8.97 -5.27 2.01
N ARG A 199 9.68 -5.96 2.91
CA ARG A 199 9.08 -6.70 4.04
C ARG A 199 8.10 -5.89 4.90
N LYS A 200 8.33 -4.59 5.11
CA LYS A 200 7.39 -3.72 5.86
C LYS A 200 6.05 -3.57 5.14
N ILE A 201 6.05 -3.42 3.80
CA ILE A 201 4.82 -3.37 2.99
C ILE A 201 4.05 -4.69 3.12
N VAL A 202 4.75 -5.83 2.96
CA VAL A 202 4.17 -7.17 3.14
C VAL A 202 3.56 -7.34 4.53
N ALA A 203 4.26 -6.91 5.59
CA ALA A 203 3.75 -6.99 6.96
C ALA A 203 2.47 -6.16 7.16
N PHE A 204 2.41 -4.93 6.63
CA PHE A 204 1.24 -4.07 6.81
C PHE A 204 0.04 -4.51 5.99
N VAL A 205 0.24 -5.03 4.76
CA VAL A 205 -0.88 -5.57 3.98
C VAL A 205 -1.44 -6.85 4.62
N VAL A 206 -0.58 -7.71 5.19
CA VAL A 206 -1.02 -8.87 5.98
C VAL A 206 -1.77 -8.42 7.23
N ALA A 207 -1.27 -7.41 7.95
CA ALA A 207 -1.94 -6.86 9.12
C ALA A 207 -3.33 -6.28 8.78
N LEU A 208 -3.47 -5.62 7.62
CA LEU A 208 -4.74 -5.12 7.12
C LEU A 208 -5.75 -6.27 6.93
N VAL A 209 -5.36 -7.31 6.18
CA VAL A 209 -6.20 -8.51 5.95
C VAL A 209 -6.56 -9.18 7.28
N LEU A 210 -5.60 -9.33 8.20
CA LEU A 210 -5.86 -9.90 9.53
C LEU A 210 -6.83 -9.08 10.35
N ASN A 211 -6.76 -7.75 10.30
CA ASN A 211 -7.75 -6.90 10.96
C ASN A 211 -9.14 -7.07 10.32
N CYS A 212 -9.25 -7.25 9.00
CA CYS A 212 -10.55 -7.43 8.32
C CYS A 212 -11.25 -8.76 8.65
N VAL A 213 -10.50 -9.82 8.97
CA VAL A 213 -11.04 -11.14 9.39
C VAL A 213 -11.18 -11.28 10.91
N ASN A 214 -10.91 -10.21 11.66
CA ASN A 214 -11.00 -10.20 13.12
C ASN A 214 -11.88 -9.02 13.59
N SER A 215 -13.08 -9.33 14.04
CA SER A 215 -13.99 -8.36 14.68
C SER A 215 -14.29 -8.75 16.12
N SER A 216 -14.53 -7.76 16.98
CA SER A 216 -15.10 -7.95 18.33
C SER A 216 -16.61 -7.71 18.36
N SER A 217 -17.22 -7.42 17.20
CA SER A 217 -18.65 -7.17 17.12
C SER A 217 -19.41 -8.41 17.56
N THR A 218 -20.44 -8.19 18.38
CA THR A 218 -21.40 -9.20 18.81
C THR A 218 -22.67 -9.17 17.96
N LEU A 219 -22.75 -8.25 16.99
CA LEU A 219 -23.87 -8.17 16.07
C LEU A 219 -23.83 -9.37 15.12
N ALA A 220 -24.95 -10.08 15.01
CA ALA A 220 -25.04 -11.31 14.22
C ALA A 220 -24.62 -11.10 12.75
N THR A 221 -24.98 -9.96 12.16
CA THR A 221 -24.62 -9.57 10.79
C THR A 221 -23.10 -9.45 10.62
N ASP A 222 -22.43 -8.75 11.53
CA ASP A 222 -20.98 -8.54 11.46
C ASP A 222 -20.21 -9.85 11.67
N VAL A 223 -20.73 -10.73 12.54
CA VAL A 223 -20.15 -12.06 12.78
C VAL A 223 -20.24 -12.93 11.53
N GLU A 224 -21.38 -12.91 10.83
CA GLU A 224 -21.58 -13.65 9.59
C GLU A 224 -20.66 -13.14 8.48
N GLU A 225 -20.57 -11.82 8.28
CA GLU A 225 -19.65 -11.23 7.30
C GLU A 225 -18.18 -11.62 7.56
N VAL A 226 -17.74 -11.56 8.82
CA VAL A 226 -16.38 -11.97 9.19
C VAL A 226 -16.15 -13.46 8.96
N ALA A 227 -17.16 -14.30 9.18
CA ALA A 227 -17.08 -15.72 8.87
C ALA A 227 -16.89 -15.95 7.36
N THR A 228 -17.61 -15.21 6.51
CA THR A 228 -17.45 -15.26 5.06
C THR A 228 -16.03 -14.87 4.63
N ARG A 229 -15.49 -13.76 5.13
CA ARG A 229 -14.10 -13.34 4.82
C ARG A 229 -13.06 -14.38 5.25
N ARG A 230 -13.30 -15.08 6.37
CA ARG A 230 -12.43 -16.19 6.82
C ARG A 230 -12.48 -17.38 5.86
N VAL A 231 -13.66 -17.70 5.33
CA VAL A 231 -13.80 -18.76 4.31
C VAL A 231 -13.03 -18.39 3.05
N ASP A 232 -13.20 -17.16 2.56
CA ASP A 232 -12.47 -16.64 1.40
C ASP A 232 -10.94 -16.73 1.59
N LEU A 233 -10.44 -16.35 2.76
CA LEU A 233 -9.02 -16.47 3.11
C LEU A 233 -8.55 -17.93 3.16
N VAL A 234 -9.39 -18.85 3.65
CA VAL A 234 -9.09 -20.28 3.64
C VAL A 234 -9.06 -20.83 2.20
N CYS A 235 -9.95 -20.38 1.32
CA CYS A 235 -9.93 -20.72 -0.09
C CYS A 235 -8.64 -20.25 -0.79
N ALA A 236 -8.16 -19.05 -0.46
CA ALA A 236 -6.91 -18.51 -1.00
C ALA A 236 -5.63 -19.03 -0.30
N ARG A 237 -5.76 -19.82 0.78
CA ARG A 237 -4.66 -20.18 1.69
C ARG A 237 -3.41 -20.70 0.99
N ASN A 238 -3.57 -21.64 0.05
CA ASN A 238 -2.41 -22.25 -0.62
C ASN A 238 -1.63 -21.24 -1.45
N LEU A 239 -2.33 -20.31 -2.11
CA LEU A 239 -1.73 -19.23 -2.88
C LEU A 239 -1.01 -18.25 -1.96
N VAL A 240 -1.69 -17.78 -0.91
CA VAL A 240 -1.13 -16.84 0.07
C VAL A 240 0.10 -17.42 0.77
N ILE A 241 0.07 -18.68 1.22
CA ILE A 241 1.24 -19.35 1.82
C ILE A 241 2.39 -19.40 0.82
N THR A 242 2.11 -19.75 -0.44
CA THR A 242 3.12 -19.84 -1.49
C THR A 242 3.81 -18.50 -1.73
N ILE A 243 3.03 -17.41 -1.81
CA ILE A 243 3.59 -16.06 -2.05
C ILE A 243 4.35 -15.57 -0.80
N LEU A 244 3.79 -15.75 0.40
CA LEU A 244 4.46 -15.37 1.65
C LEU A 244 5.77 -16.15 1.86
N HIS A 245 5.81 -17.42 1.49
CA HIS A 245 7.06 -18.19 1.52
C HIS A 245 8.13 -17.55 0.63
N ARG A 246 7.79 -17.04 -0.56
CA ARG A 246 8.74 -16.31 -1.42
C ARG A 246 9.29 -15.06 -0.73
N CYS A 247 8.43 -14.32 -0.01
CA CYS A 247 8.84 -13.14 0.77
C CYS A 247 9.80 -13.46 1.93
N MET A 248 9.75 -14.70 2.45
CA MET A 248 10.59 -15.17 3.56
C MET A 248 11.93 -15.77 3.12
N VAL A 249 12.06 -16.18 1.86
CA VAL A 249 13.33 -16.71 1.33
C VAL A 249 14.33 -15.55 1.27
N LYS A 250 15.46 -15.69 1.98
CA LYS A 250 16.55 -14.73 1.88
C LYS A 250 17.05 -14.73 0.43
N PRO A 251 17.22 -13.56 -0.22
CA PRO A 251 17.85 -13.53 -1.53
C PRO A 251 19.21 -14.23 -1.43
N ALA A 252 19.54 -15.04 -2.44
CA ALA A 252 20.85 -15.66 -2.54
C ALA A 252 21.89 -14.53 -2.51
N LYS A 253 22.87 -14.64 -1.61
CA LYS A 253 23.95 -13.66 -1.49
C LYS A 253 24.63 -13.52 -2.87
N SER A 254 24.30 -12.47 -3.62
CA SER A 254 25.19 -11.96 -4.65
C SER A 254 26.32 -11.25 -3.95
N SER A 255 27.53 -11.73 -4.19
CA SER A 255 28.78 -11.23 -3.65
C SER A 255 28.89 -9.71 -3.78
N GLU A 256 29.34 -9.08 -2.69
CA GLU A 256 29.95 -7.76 -2.62
C GLU A 256 29.15 -6.57 -3.19
N SER A 257 28.27 -6.01 -2.37
CA SER A 257 28.53 -4.64 -1.90
C SER A 257 27.85 -4.44 -0.55
N ASP A 258 28.66 -4.22 0.48
CA ASP A 258 28.23 -3.54 1.71
C ASP A 258 27.96 -2.08 1.33
N LEU A 259 26.84 -1.84 0.64
CA LEU A 259 26.26 -0.51 0.57
C LEU A 259 25.38 -0.38 1.79
N THR A 260 25.94 0.28 2.80
CA THR A 260 25.20 0.92 3.86
C THR A 260 24.05 1.70 3.22
N SER A 261 22.85 1.10 3.22
CA SER A 261 21.61 1.83 2.96
C SER A 261 21.66 3.08 3.82
N PRO A 262 21.47 4.29 3.26
CA PRO A 262 21.40 5.48 4.09
C PRO A 262 20.30 5.22 5.13
N HIS A 263 20.69 5.44 6.38
CA HIS A 263 19.93 5.17 7.59
C HIS A 263 18.81 6.22 7.73
N ILE A 264 17.91 6.29 6.75
CA ILE A 264 16.82 7.28 6.66
C ILE A 264 15.65 6.82 7.53
N ASP A 265 15.85 6.65 8.85
CA ASP A 265 14.73 6.68 9.82
C ASP A 265 15.13 6.60 11.31
N ASP A 266 16.42 6.62 11.69
CA ASP A 266 16.78 6.65 13.13
C ASP A 266 16.53 8.02 13.80
N GLU A 267 16.23 9.07 13.02
CA GLU A 267 16.03 10.42 13.54
C GLU A 267 14.56 10.80 13.78
N ASN A 268 13.59 9.91 13.55
CA ASN A 268 12.22 10.18 13.92
C ASN A 268 11.56 8.97 14.58
N PRO A 269 11.57 8.87 15.92
CA PRO A 269 10.69 7.97 16.68
C PRO A 269 9.24 8.49 16.59
N ALA A 270 8.72 8.61 15.37
CA ALA A 270 7.30 8.65 15.12
C ALA A 270 6.82 7.23 15.39
N PHE A 271 6.56 6.94 16.67
CA PHE A 271 5.85 5.78 17.20
C PHE A 271 5.09 5.06 16.07
N GLU A 272 5.43 3.80 15.79
CA GLU A 272 4.67 2.99 14.83
C GLU A 272 3.30 2.69 15.48
N TRP A 273 2.36 3.65 15.42
CA TRP A 273 0.98 3.49 15.87
C TRP A 273 0.30 2.57 14.86
N ILE A 274 0.51 1.27 15.03
CA ILE A 274 -0.19 0.25 14.26
C ILE A 274 -0.95 -0.57 15.28
N TYR A 275 -2.26 -0.42 15.29
CA TYR A 275 -3.09 -1.21 16.18
C TYR A 275 -3.52 -2.49 15.47
N VAL A 276 -2.69 -3.54 15.60
CA VAL A 276 -3.06 -4.89 15.19
C VAL A 276 -3.74 -5.57 16.38
N ARG A 277 -4.94 -6.13 16.17
CA ARG A 277 -5.60 -6.89 17.22
C ARG A 277 -5.01 -8.30 17.27
N ASP A 278 -4.42 -8.64 18.41
CA ASP A 278 -3.85 -9.97 18.66
C ASP A 278 -4.93 -10.95 19.16
N VAL A 279 -4.78 -12.23 18.83
CA VAL A 279 -5.70 -13.31 19.25
C VAL A 279 -5.53 -13.67 20.75
N GLY A 280 -4.69 -12.92 21.48
CA GLY A 280 -4.34 -13.18 22.89
C GLY A 280 -4.14 -11.94 23.78
N GLY A 281 -4.58 -10.75 23.39
CA GLY A 281 -4.57 -9.58 24.29
C GLY A 281 -3.22 -8.89 24.51
N PHE A 282 -2.26 -9.05 23.59
CA PHE A 282 -1.05 -8.21 23.55
C PHE A 282 -1.16 -7.19 22.42
N CYS A 283 -0.93 -5.92 22.74
CA CYS A 283 -0.79 -4.86 21.73
C CYS A 283 0.57 -5.05 21.07
N PHE A 284 0.64 -5.30 19.76
CA PHE A 284 1.91 -5.24 19.04
C PHE A 284 2.33 -3.77 18.94
N GLN A 285 3.18 -3.35 19.86
CA GLN A 285 4.06 -2.21 19.60
C GLN A 285 5.15 -2.75 18.68
N ALA A 286 4.93 -2.62 17.36
CA ALA A 286 5.98 -2.90 16.41
C ALA A 286 7.08 -1.86 16.63
N SER A 287 8.26 -2.33 17.02
CA SER A 287 9.50 -1.58 16.88
C SER A 287 10.27 -2.30 15.79
N PHE A 288 10.20 -1.80 14.55
CA PHE A 288 11.01 -2.29 13.44
C PHE A 288 12.11 -1.30 13.07
#